data_AF-A0A667ZRJ9-F1
#
_entry.id   AF-A0A667ZRJ9-F1
#
_cell.length_a   1.000
_cell.length_b   1.000
_cell.length_c   1.000
_cell.angle_alpha   90.00
_cell.angle_beta   90.00
_cell.angle_gamma   90.00
#
_symmetry.space_group_name_H-M   'P 1'
#
loop_
_entity.id
_entity.type
_entity.pdbx_description
1 polymer ?
#
loop_
_entity_poly.entity_id
_entity_poly.type
_entity_poly.pdbx_seq_one_letter_code
_entity_poly.pdbx_strand_id
1 'polypeptide(L)'
;LSPPKRSDDVVELNPSNFNREVIQSDSLWLIEFYAPWCGHCQNLTPDWKKAATALKGIVKVGAIDADQHKSLGGQYGVRGFPTIKIFGANKNKPEDYQGGRSSQAIVEGAMNALRSLVKERLSGKSGGSDYSRQSGGGSKKDVVELTDDNFDKMVLDSGDVWLVEFFAPWCGHCKNLEPEWAAAASAVKEQTKGKVHLGAVDATVHQGLASRYGIRGFPTIKIFRKGEEPEDYQGGRSRSDIIARAMDLFSDNAPPPELLEILSEDILKKTCEDYQLCVIAVLPHILDTGAAGRNGYLEVMMKMAEKYKKKMWGWLWTEAGAQMDLEASLGIGGFGYPAMAAINARKMKFALLRGSFSETGIHEFLRDLSVGRGSTATVGGGALPKINTVEPWDGKDGELPVEDEYDLSDVDLDDDFERDEL
;
A
#
# COMPACT_ATOMS: atom_id res chain seq x y z
N LEU A 1 -61.50 -28.24 -2.38
CA LEU A 1 -61.00 -27.89 -3.73
C LEU A 1 -59.50 -27.66 -3.61
N SER A 2 -58.68 -28.62 -4.04
CA SER A 2 -57.23 -28.43 -4.10
C SER A 2 -56.91 -27.42 -5.21
N PRO A 3 -56.11 -26.37 -4.96
CA PRO A 3 -55.72 -25.44 -6.02
C PRO A 3 -54.82 -26.14 -7.04
N PRO A 4 -54.87 -25.73 -8.32
CA PRO A 4 -54.41 -26.52 -9.45
C PRO A 4 -52.88 -26.66 -9.51
N LYS A 5 -52.45 -27.83 -9.98
CA LYS A 5 -51.05 -28.24 -10.22
C LYS A 5 -50.28 -27.18 -11.02
N ARG A 6 -49.19 -26.69 -10.43
CA ARG A 6 -48.22 -25.76 -11.03
C ARG A 6 -47.51 -26.45 -12.22
N SER A 7 -47.94 -26.13 -13.43
CA SER A 7 -47.00 -26.04 -14.54
C SER A 7 -46.09 -24.85 -14.24
N ASP A 8 -44.79 -24.99 -14.47
CA ASP A 8 -43.92 -24.00 -15.13
C ASP A 8 -42.50 -24.11 -14.60
N ASP A 9 -41.52 -23.96 -15.49
CA ASP A 9 -40.08 -24.14 -15.23
C ASP A 9 -39.47 -23.13 -14.22
N VAL A 10 -40.31 -22.40 -13.49
CA VAL A 10 -39.97 -21.49 -12.39
C VAL A 10 -39.88 -22.28 -11.09
N VAL A 11 -38.73 -22.23 -10.43
CA VAL A 11 -38.52 -22.85 -9.13
C VAL A 11 -39.08 -21.95 -8.03
N GLU A 12 -40.00 -22.47 -7.22
CA GLU A 12 -40.45 -21.77 -6.03
C GLU A 12 -39.37 -21.84 -4.94
N LEU A 13 -38.91 -20.68 -4.53
CA LEU A 13 -37.85 -20.53 -3.54
C LEU A 13 -38.42 -19.95 -2.25
N ASN A 14 -37.91 -20.45 -1.13
CA ASN A 14 -38.27 -20.03 0.21
C ASN A 14 -37.05 -20.21 1.14
N PRO A 15 -37.09 -19.72 2.39
CA PRO A 15 -35.95 -19.80 3.30
C PRO A 15 -35.38 -21.21 3.51
N SER A 16 -36.21 -22.26 3.40
CA SER A 16 -35.78 -23.65 3.64
C SER A 16 -34.98 -24.26 2.48
N ASN A 17 -35.16 -23.77 1.25
CA ASN A 17 -34.49 -24.32 0.07
C ASN A 17 -33.50 -23.33 -0.58
N PHE A 18 -33.62 -22.03 -0.32
CA PHE A 18 -32.84 -21.00 -1.01
C PHE A 18 -31.33 -21.24 -0.96
N ASN A 19 -30.81 -21.59 0.22
CA ASN A 19 -29.37 -21.85 0.38
C ASN A 19 -28.90 -23.02 -0.49
N ARG A 20 -29.63 -24.14 -0.47
CA ARG A 20 -29.28 -25.34 -1.23
C ARG A 20 -29.45 -25.13 -2.74
N GLU A 21 -30.56 -24.54 -3.16
CA GLU A 21 -30.88 -24.41 -4.58
C GLU A 21 -30.08 -23.29 -5.25
N VAL A 22 -29.84 -22.17 -4.56
CA VAL A 22 -29.24 -20.95 -5.13
C VAL A 22 -27.80 -20.76 -4.70
N ILE A 23 -27.54 -20.70 -3.40
CA ILE A 23 -26.22 -20.32 -2.86
C ILE A 23 -25.17 -21.40 -3.11
N GLN A 24 -25.53 -22.66 -2.94
CA GLN A 24 -24.64 -23.81 -3.18
C GLN A 24 -24.61 -24.26 -4.65
N SER A 25 -25.34 -23.59 -5.53
CA SER A 25 -25.47 -23.98 -6.93
C SER A 25 -24.45 -23.28 -7.83
N ASP A 26 -23.79 -24.06 -8.69
CA ASP A 26 -22.94 -23.51 -9.76
C ASP A 26 -23.72 -22.92 -10.94
N SER A 27 -25.05 -23.08 -11.01
CA SER A 27 -25.85 -22.50 -12.09
C SER A 27 -26.01 -20.98 -11.94
N LEU A 28 -26.16 -20.25 -13.05
CA LEU A 28 -26.68 -18.88 -13.01
C LEU A 28 -28.15 -18.92 -12.60
N TRP A 29 -28.55 -18.02 -11.69
CA TRP A 29 -29.93 -17.93 -11.21
C TRP A 29 -30.51 -16.53 -11.48
N LEU A 30 -31.72 -16.48 -12.04
CA LEU A 30 -32.57 -15.29 -12.09
C LEU A 30 -33.72 -15.48 -11.11
N ILE A 31 -33.87 -14.57 -10.16
CA ILE A 31 -34.83 -14.73 -9.07
C ILE A 31 -35.72 -13.49 -8.99
N GLU A 32 -37.03 -13.70 -9.13
CA GLU A 32 -38.05 -12.69 -8.87
C GLU A 32 -38.42 -12.68 -7.38
N PHE A 33 -38.31 -11.54 -6.74
CA PHE A 33 -38.88 -11.27 -5.43
C PHE A 33 -40.21 -10.55 -5.63
N TYR A 34 -41.31 -11.20 -5.25
CA TYR A 34 -42.67 -10.76 -5.53
C TYR A 34 -43.54 -10.73 -4.28
N ALA A 35 -44.76 -10.18 -4.42
CA ALA A 35 -45.83 -10.28 -3.43
C ALA A 35 -47.14 -10.68 -4.13
N PRO A 36 -47.96 -11.59 -3.57
CA PRO A 36 -49.16 -12.10 -4.25
C PRO A 36 -50.21 -11.03 -4.59
N TRP A 37 -50.29 -9.99 -3.77
CA TRP A 37 -51.22 -8.86 -3.94
C TRP A 37 -50.72 -7.79 -4.93
N CYS A 38 -49.48 -7.89 -5.42
CA CYS A 38 -48.89 -6.89 -6.30
C CYS A 38 -49.33 -7.08 -7.76
N GLY A 39 -50.11 -6.13 -8.29
CA GLY A 39 -50.55 -6.15 -9.69
C GLY A 39 -49.41 -6.16 -10.70
N HIS A 40 -48.27 -5.51 -10.41
CA HIS A 40 -47.10 -5.56 -11.29
C HIS A 40 -46.43 -6.94 -11.34
N CYS A 41 -46.45 -7.71 -10.24
CA CYS A 41 -45.98 -9.09 -10.21
C CYS A 41 -46.91 -10.00 -11.01
N GLN A 42 -48.22 -9.82 -10.85
CA GLN A 42 -49.22 -10.57 -11.60
C GLN A 42 -49.08 -10.31 -13.11
N ASN A 43 -48.80 -9.06 -13.52
CA ASN A 43 -48.55 -8.71 -14.92
C ASN A 43 -47.24 -9.27 -15.48
N LEU A 44 -46.21 -9.43 -14.64
CA LEU A 44 -44.92 -10.02 -15.03
C LEU A 44 -45.00 -11.56 -15.17
N THR A 45 -45.89 -12.20 -14.42
CA THR A 45 -46.00 -13.67 -14.31
C THR A 45 -46.02 -14.40 -15.67
N PRO A 46 -46.81 -13.99 -16.69
CA PRO A 46 -46.82 -14.68 -17.98
C PRO A 46 -45.47 -14.63 -18.72
N ASP A 47 -44.79 -13.49 -18.67
CA ASP A 47 -43.48 -13.31 -19.31
C ASP A 47 -42.36 -14.00 -18.52
N TRP A 48 -42.44 -14.00 -17.19
CA TRP A 48 -41.50 -14.73 -16.32
C TRP A 48 -41.52 -16.24 -16.59
N LYS A 49 -42.73 -16.81 -16.72
CA LYS A 49 -42.92 -18.22 -17.06
C LYS A 49 -42.39 -18.57 -18.45
N LYS A 50 -42.70 -17.74 -19.46
CA LYS A 50 -42.15 -17.91 -20.83
C LYS A 50 -40.62 -17.86 -20.83
N ALA A 51 -40.03 -16.92 -20.10
CA ALA A 51 -38.58 -16.82 -19.97
C ALA A 51 -37.97 -18.04 -19.27
N ALA A 52 -38.60 -18.54 -18.19
CA ALA A 52 -38.17 -19.76 -17.51
C ALA A 52 -38.18 -20.99 -18.42
N THR A 53 -39.23 -21.15 -19.23
CA THR A 53 -39.29 -22.25 -20.21
C THR A 53 -38.24 -22.11 -21.32
N ALA A 54 -38.01 -20.89 -21.82
CA ALA A 54 -37.00 -20.65 -22.84
C ALA A 54 -35.56 -20.86 -22.33
N LEU A 55 -35.31 -20.57 -21.05
CA LEU A 55 -33.99 -20.72 -20.39
C LEU A 55 -33.76 -22.10 -19.78
N LYS A 56 -34.72 -23.01 -19.90
CA LYS A 56 -34.67 -24.34 -19.27
C LYS A 56 -33.39 -25.09 -19.66
N GLY A 57 -32.64 -25.51 -18.64
CA GLY A 57 -31.37 -26.22 -18.81
C GLY A 57 -30.16 -25.31 -19.06
N ILE A 58 -30.36 -24.01 -19.24
CA ILE A 58 -29.31 -23.02 -19.50
C ILE A 58 -29.12 -22.12 -18.28
N VAL A 59 -30.21 -21.50 -17.80
CA VAL A 59 -30.23 -20.61 -16.63
C VAL A 59 -31.40 -21.01 -15.74
N LYS A 60 -31.17 -21.06 -14.42
CA LYS A 60 -32.23 -21.38 -13.46
C LYS A 60 -33.06 -20.13 -13.19
N VAL A 61 -34.38 -20.27 -13.21
CA VAL A 61 -35.31 -19.18 -12.95
C VAL A 61 -36.14 -19.54 -11.73
N GLY A 62 -36.20 -18.63 -10.76
CA GLY A 62 -36.91 -18.82 -9.51
C GLY A 62 -37.80 -17.64 -9.13
N ALA A 63 -38.69 -17.87 -8.19
CA ALA A 63 -39.56 -16.85 -7.61
C ALA A 63 -39.65 -17.02 -6.09
N ILE A 64 -39.70 -15.91 -5.36
CA ILE A 64 -39.79 -15.84 -3.89
C ILE A 64 -40.90 -14.89 -3.52
N ASP A 65 -41.86 -15.37 -2.73
CA ASP A 65 -42.81 -14.52 -2.03
C ASP A 65 -42.08 -13.77 -0.90
N ALA A 66 -41.64 -12.57 -1.21
CA ALA A 66 -40.90 -11.70 -0.30
C ALA A 66 -41.82 -10.90 0.63
N ASP A 67 -43.14 -10.94 0.44
CA ASP A 67 -44.11 -10.44 1.41
C ASP A 67 -44.31 -11.46 2.54
N GLN A 68 -44.35 -12.75 2.21
CA GLN A 68 -44.33 -13.83 3.20
C GLN A 68 -42.94 -13.97 3.85
N HIS A 69 -41.87 -13.81 3.09
CA HIS A 69 -40.49 -14.01 3.53
C HIS A 69 -39.68 -12.70 3.57
N LYS A 70 -40.18 -11.72 4.32
CA LYS A 70 -39.61 -10.36 4.43
C LYS A 70 -38.13 -10.33 4.80
N SER A 71 -37.69 -11.24 5.67
CA SER A 71 -36.27 -11.33 6.07
C SER A 71 -35.37 -11.69 4.89
N LEU A 72 -35.78 -12.66 4.05
CA LEU A 72 -35.02 -13.08 2.87
C LEU A 72 -35.04 -11.99 1.79
N GLY A 73 -36.17 -11.33 1.57
CA GLY A 73 -36.23 -10.17 0.66
C GLY A 73 -35.37 -9.00 1.16
N GLY A 74 -35.41 -8.72 2.47
CA GLY A 74 -34.63 -7.68 3.13
C GLY A 74 -33.11 -7.92 3.04
N GLN A 75 -32.67 -9.18 3.18
CA GLN A 75 -31.27 -9.58 3.04
C GLN A 75 -30.67 -9.15 1.69
N TYR A 76 -31.46 -9.21 0.61
CA TYR A 76 -31.03 -8.80 -0.72
C TYR A 76 -31.44 -7.37 -1.06
N GLY A 77 -31.90 -6.57 -0.10
CA GLY A 77 -32.24 -5.16 -0.31
C GLY A 77 -33.48 -4.95 -1.19
N VAL A 78 -34.43 -5.89 -1.19
CA VAL A 78 -35.70 -5.74 -1.90
C VAL A 78 -36.57 -4.70 -1.20
N ARG A 79 -36.84 -3.58 -1.88
CA ARG A 79 -37.61 -2.44 -1.34
C ARG A 79 -38.97 -2.26 -2.02
N GLY A 80 -39.27 -3.06 -3.04
CA GLY A 80 -40.51 -2.99 -3.80
C GLY A 80 -40.65 -4.21 -4.70
N PHE A 81 -41.86 -4.43 -5.20
CA PHE A 81 -42.21 -5.62 -5.98
C PHE A 81 -42.73 -5.24 -7.38
N PRO A 82 -42.40 -6.04 -8.41
CA PRO A 82 -41.39 -7.10 -8.41
C PRO A 82 -39.97 -6.52 -8.47
N THR A 83 -39.03 -7.18 -7.80
CA THR A 83 -37.57 -6.95 -7.96
C THR A 83 -36.95 -8.22 -8.51
N ILE A 84 -36.16 -8.13 -9.58
CA ILE A 84 -35.48 -9.29 -10.17
C ILE A 84 -33.98 -9.17 -9.89
N LYS A 85 -33.36 -10.27 -9.44
CA LYS A 85 -31.94 -10.35 -9.18
C LYS A 85 -31.26 -11.47 -9.94
N ILE A 86 -30.00 -11.25 -10.31
CA ILE A 86 -29.12 -12.17 -11.01
C ILE A 86 -28.04 -12.66 -10.05
N PHE A 87 -28.01 -13.96 -9.81
CA PHE A 87 -27.05 -14.63 -8.94
C PHE A 87 -25.98 -15.32 -9.79
N GLY A 88 -24.89 -14.57 -10.04
CA GLY A 88 -23.72 -14.92 -10.86
C GLY A 88 -22.74 -15.91 -10.21
N ALA A 89 -21.43 -15.81 -10.52
CA ALA A 89 -20.41 -16.69 -9.93
C ALA A 89 -20.37 -16.52 -8.41
N ASN A 90 -20.34 -15.27 -7.95
CA ASN A 90 -20.45 -14.92 -6.55
C ASN A 90 -21.92 -14.81 -6.13
N LYS A 91 -22.44 -15.86 -5.49
CA LYS A 91 -23.83 -15.91 -4.99
C LYS A 91 -24.13 -14.93 -3.87
N ASN A 92 -23.11 -14.42 -3.19
CA ASN A 92 -23.27 -13.47 -2.08
C ASN A 92 -23.42 -12.02 -2.55
N LYS A 93 -23.15 -11.74 -3.83
CA LYS A 93 -23.30 -10.41 -4.43
C LYS A 93 -24.20 -10.45 -5.67
N PRO A 94 -25.50 -10.73 -5.52
CA PRO A 94 -26.42 -10.72 -6.65
C PRO A 94 -26.63 -9.31 -7.19
N GLU A 95 -26.74 -9.22 -8.51
CA GLU A 95 -26.94 -7.96 -9.24
C GLU A 95 -28.43 -7.70 -9.49
N ASP A 96 -28.86 -6.45 -9.50
CA ASP A 96 -30.23 -6.10 -9.89
C ASP A 96 -30.40 -6.18 -11.41
N TYR A 97 -31.44 -6.88 -11.86
CA TYR A 97 -31.84 -6.84 -13.26
C TYR A 97 -32.68 -5.58 -13.52
N GLN A 98 -32.12 -4.67 -14.33
CA GLN A 98 -32.74 -3.39 -14.70
C GLN A 98 -33.31 -3.37 -16.13
N GLY A 99 -33.32 -4.53 -16.82
CA GLY A 99 -33.80 -4.64 -18.19
C GLY A 99 -35.33 -4.64 -18.30
N GLY A 100 -35.81 -4.76 -19.55
CA GLY A 100 -37.24 -4.86 -19.84
C GLY A 100 -37.89 -6.08 -19.19
N ARG A 101 -39.19 -5.97 -18.89
CA ARG A 101 -39.97 -7.02 -18.20
C ARG A 101 -40.70 -7.99 -19.14
N SER A 102 -40.44 -7.90 -20.45
CA SER A 102 -40.93 -8.89 -21.42
C SER A 102 -40.05 -10.15 -21.41
N SER A 103 -40.62 -11.29 -21.79
CA SER A 103 -39.90 -12.57 -21.87
C SER A 103 -38.66 -12.49 -22.74
N GLN A 104 -38.71 -11.77 -23.88
CA GLN A 104 -37.55 -11.56 -24.75
C GLN A 104 -36.42 -10.78 -24.05
N ALA A 105 -36.74 -9.68 -23.37
CA ALA A 105 -35.75 -8.86 -22.68
C ALA A 105 -35.11 -9.64 -21.50
N ILE A 106 -35.91 -10.40 -20.76
CA ILE A 106 -35.43 -11.23 -19.64
C ILE A 106 -34.47 -12.32 -20.16
N VAL A 107 -34.82 -12.99 -21.25
CA VAL A 107 -33.96 -14.01 -21.88
C VAL A 107 -32.65 -13.38 -22.35
N GLU A 108 -32.69 -12.22 -23.00
CA GLU A 108 -31.47 -11.52 -23.43
C GLU A 108 -30.59 -11.12 -22.25
N GLY A 109 -31.19 -10.58 -21.18
CA GLY A 109 -30.51 -10.25 -19.94
C GLY A 109 -29.83 -11.47 -19.30
N ALA A 110 -30.54 -12.59 -19.23
CA ALA A 110 -30.00 -13.85 -18.72
C ALA A 110 -28.84 -14.38 -19.57
N MET A 111 -28.94 -14.31 -20.90
CA MET A 111 -27.86 -14.73 -21.81
C MET A 111 -26.63 -13.83 -21.70
N ASN A 112 -26.81 -12.53 -21.49
CA ASN A 112 -25.70 -11.60 -21.27
C ASN A 112 -25.00 -11.88 -19.94
N ALA A 113 -25.75 -12.08 -18.85
CA ALA A 113 -25.20 -12.49 -17.58
C ALA A 113 -24.48 -13.85 -17.65
N LEU A 114 -25.02 -14.80 -18.43
CA LEU A 114 -24.38 -16.10 -18.65
C LEU A 114 -23.06 -15.98 -19.41
N ARG A 115 -22.99 -15.13 -20.45
CA ARG A 115 -21.73 -14.84 -21.16
C ARG A 115 -20.68 -14.27 -20.20
N SER A 116 -21.07 -13.35 -19.32
CA SER A 116 -20.18 -12.79 -18.30
C SER A 116 -19.70 -13.88 -17.33
N LEU A 117 -20.61 -14.74 -16.84
CA LEU A 117 -20.27 -15.87 -15.97
C LEU A 117 -19.27 -16.84 -16.61
N VAL A 118 -19.48 -17.20 -17.89
CA VAL A 118 -18.58 -18.06 -18.65
C VAL A 118 -17.21 -17.39 -18.82
N LYS A 119 -17.18 -16.09 -19.14
CA LYS A 119 -15.92 -15.34 -19.26
C LYS A 119 -15.15 -15.28 -17.94
N GLU A 120 -15.84 -15.07 -16.82
CA GLU A 120 -15.25 -15.07 -15.48
C GLU A 120 -14.58 -16.42 -15.19
N ARG A 121 -15.29 -17.53 -15.43
CA ARG A 121 -14.76 -18.89 -15.26
C ARG A 121 -13.56 -19.19 -16.13
N LEU A 122 -13.60 -18.80 -17.41
CA LEU A 122 -12.48 -18.99 -18.33
C LEU A 122 -11.23 -18.21 -17.91
N SER A 123 -11.40 -17.08 -17.24
CA SER A 123 -10.29 -16.21 -16.84
C SER A 123 -9.58 -16.63 -15.55
N GLY A 124 -10.05 -17.68 -14.85
CA GLY A 124 -9.44 -18.15 -13.60
C GLY A 124 -9.48 -17.16 -12.44
N LYS A 125 -10.12 -16.00 -12.62
CA LYS A 125 -10.37 -15.01 -11.57
C LYS A 125 -11.61 -15.43 -10.78
N SER A 126 -11.39 -15.83 -9.52
CA SER A 126 -12.44 -15.73 -8.51
C SER A 126 -12.80 -14.25 -8.34
N GLY A 127 -13.94 -13.84 -8.92
CA GLY A 127 -14.76 -12.71 -8.48
C GLY A 127 -14.06 -11.38 -8.22
N GLY A 128 -13.41 -10.80 -9.23
CA GLY A 128 -12.89 -9.43 -9.21
C GLY A 128 -13.21 -8.71 -10.51
N SER A 129 -14.34 -8.00 -10.51
CA SER A 129 -14.97 -7.31 -11.64
C SER A 129 -14.05 -6.34 -12.39
N ASP A 130 -14.21 -6.27 -13.71
CA ASP A 130 -13.98 -5.05 -14.47
C ASP A 130 -15.08 -4.96 -15.53
N TYR A 131 -15.96 -3.98 -15.44
CA TYR A 131 -16.48 -3.27 -16.62
C TYR A 131 -16.93 -1.87 -16.23
N SER A 132 -15.98 -0.96 -16.43
CA SER A 132 -16.19 0.37 -17.00
C SER A 132 -17.49 0.50 -17.83
N ARG A 133 -18.33 1.45 -17.41
CA ARG A 133 -18.89 2.46 -18.31
C ARG A 133 -18.81 3.83 -17.64
N GLN A 134 -17.65 4.44 -17.84
CA GLN A 134 -17.44 5.86 -18.15
C GLN A 134 -18.35 6.88 -17.45
N SER A 135 -17.93 7.29 -16.26
CA SER A 135 -17.87 8.71 -15.87
C SER A 135 -16.62 8.88 -15.01
N GLY A 136 -15.83 9.92 -15.26
CA GLY A 136 -14.46 10.05 -14.78
C GLY A 136 -14.32 10.14 -13.26
N GLY A 137 -13.22 9.56 -12.74
CA GLY A 137 -12.67 9.84 -11.42
C GLY A 137 -12.40 8.61 -10.56
N GLY A 138 -11.13 8.17 -10.50
CA GLY A 138 -10.58 7.30 -9.45
C GLY A 138 -10.99 5.83 -9.52
N SER A 139 -10.06 4.94 -9.87
CA SER A 139 -10.26 3.51 -9.70
C SER A 139 -10.46 3.15 -8.23
N LYS A 140 -11.58 2.52 -7.86
CA LYS A 140 -11.77 1.85 -6.55
C LYS A 140 -10.80 0.66 -6.31
N LYS A 141 -9.72 0.54 -7.09
CA LYS A 141 -8.81 -0.62 -7.10
C LYS A 141 -7.91 -0.69 -5.86
N ASP A 142 -7.72 0.44 -5.16
CA ASP A 142 -6.77 0.53 -4.04
C ASP A 142 -7.42 0.63 -2.66
N VAL A 143 -8.76 0.72 -2.57
CA VAL A 143 -9.47 0.55 -1.30
C VAL A 143 -9.60 -0.93 -1.03
N VAL A 144 -9.10 -1.39 0.11
CA VAL A 144 -9.15 -2.81 0.47
C VAL A 144 -10.46 -3.11 1.19
N GLU A 145 -11.24 -4.06 0.66
CA GLU A 145 -12.44 -4.56 1.32
C GLU A 145 -12.04 -5.46 2.50
N LEU A 146 -12.46 -5.06 3.70
CA LEU A 146 -12.15 -5.74 4.94
C LEU A 146 -13.41 -6.40 5.49
N THR A 147 -13.25 -7.65 5.94
CA THR A 147 -14.31 -8.53 6.44
C THR A 147 -13.88 -9.12 7.78
N ASP A 148 -14.83 -9.71 8.53
CA ASP A 148 -14.49 -10.40 9.79
C ASP A 148 -13.39 -11.47 9.61
N ASP A 149 -13.29 -12.08 8.42
CA ASP A 149 -12.33 -13.16 8.12
C ASP A 149 -10.90 -12.67 7.82
N ASN A 150 -10.76 -11.45 7.28
CA ASN A 150 -9.45 -10.95 6.81
C ASN A 150 -8.88 -9.82 7.67
N PHE A 151 -9.71 -9.19 8.52
CA PHE A 151 -9.35 -7.96 9.22
C PHE A 151 -8.11 -8.13 10.11
N ASP A 152 -8.11 -9.13 10.98
CA ASP A 152 -7.01 -9.32 11.94
C ASP A 152 -5.67 -9.55 11.22
N LYS A 153 -5.67 -10.43 10.21
CA LYS A 153 -4.47 -10.72 9.43
C LYS A 153 -3.97 -9.54 8.60
N MET A 154 -4.88 -8.79 7.97
CA MET A 154 -4.51 -7.70 7.06
C MET A 154 -4.20 -6.40 7.81
N VAL A 155 -4.89 -6.13 8.90
CA VAL A 155 -4.81 -4.86 9.63
C VAL A 155 -3.93 -5.01 10.87
N LEU A 156 -4.30 -5.90 11.79
CA LEU A 156 -3.67 -5.99 13.12
C LEU A 156 -2.31 -6.67 13.10
N ASP A 157 -2.16 -7.73 12.32
CA ASP A 157 -0.91 -8.47 12.18
C ASP A 157 0.06 -7.82 11.18
N SER A 158 -0.40 -6.78 10.46
CA SER A 158 0.44 -6.04 9.54
C SER A 158 1.45 -5.14 10.27
N GLY A 159 2.58 -4.87 9.63
CA GLY A 159 3.51 -3.82 10.07
C GLY A 159 3.18 -2.44 9.52
N ASP A 160 2.06 -2.32 8.78
CA ASP A 160 1.68 -1.12 8.05
C ASP A 160 0.58 -0.35 8.81
N VAL A 161 0.37 0.92 8.46
CA VAL A 161 -0.69 1.74 9.06
C VAL A 161 -1.97 1.62 8.24
N TRP A 162 -3.11 1.51 8.92
CA TRP A 162 -4.41 1.39 8.26
C TRP A 162 -5.37 2.49 8.68
N LEU A 163 -6.00 3.12 7.71
CA LEU A 163 -7.21 3.90 7.93
C LEU A 163 -8.38 3.08 7.43
N VAL A 164 -9.35 2.78 8.28
CA VAL A 164 -10.50 1.93 7.92
C VAL A 164 -11.79 2.71 8.07
N GLU A 165 -12.53 2.81 6.97
CA GLU A 165 -13.90 3.32 6.96
C GLU A 165 -14.89 2.20 7.33
N PHE A 166 -15.65 2.40 8.39
CA PHE A 166 -16.85 1.62 8.70
C PHE A 166 -18.06 2.34 8.11
N PHE A 167 -18.70 1.71 7.12
CA PHE A 167 -19.78 2.33 6.34
C PHE A 167 -21.04 1.47 6.30
N ALA A 168 -22.11 2.08 5.79
CA ALA A 168 -23.35 1.39 5.43
C ALA A 168 -23.76 1.77 3.98
N PRO A 169 -24.14 0.81 3.13
CA PRO A 169 -24.35 1.05 1.69
C PRO A 169 -25.54 1.97 1.37
N TRP A 170 -26.45 2.14 2.33
CA TRP A 170 -27.60 3.02 2.23
C TRP A 170 -27.36 4.43 2.79
N CYS A 171 -26.24 4.68 3.47
CA CYS A 171 -25.95 5.97 4.10
C CYS A 171 -25.49 7.01 3.07
N GLY A 172 -26.19 8.14 2.98
CA GLY A 172 -25.85 9.22 2.05
C GLY A 172 -24.47 9.83 2.30
N HIS A 173 -24.07 9.98 3.57
CA HIS A 173 -22.74 10.50 3.91
C HIS A 173 -21.61 9.55 3.50
N CYS A 174 -21.84 8.23 3.56
CA CYS A 174 -20.86 7.23 3.09
C CYS A 174 -20.72 7.30 1.56
N LYS A 175 -21.83 7.40 0.84
CA LYS A 175 -21.82 7.55 -0.63
C LYS A 175 -21.06 8.80 -1.10
N ASN A 176 -21.13 9.88 -0.31
CA ASN A 176 -20.38 11.11 -0.59
C ASN A 176 -18.88 10.97 -0.29
N LEU A 177 -18.51 10.18 0.72
CA LEU A 177 -17.11 9.93 1.10
C LEU A 177 -16.42 8.95 0.15
N GLU A 178 -17.14 7.94 -0.34
CA GLU A 178 -16.59 6.87 -1.20
C GLU A 178 -15.68 7.37 -2.35
N PRO A 179 -16.03 8.38 -3.17
CA PRO A 179 -15.14 8.86 -4.23
C PRO A 179 -13.86 9.54 -3.68
N GLU A 180 -13.97 10.30 -2.59
CA GLU A 180 -12.83 10.94 -1.93
C GLU A 180 -11.90 9.89 -1.31
N TRP A 181 -12.48 8.87 -0.66
CA TRP A 181 -11.77 7.74 -0.05
C TRP A 181 -11.00 6.92 -1.07
N ALA A 182 -11.63 6.57 -2.19
CA ALA A 182 -11.00 5.81 -3.26
C ALA A 182 -9.84 6.57 -3.94
N ALA A 183 -10.03 7.87 -4.18
CA ALA A 183 -8.98 8.71 -4.73
C ALA A 183 -7.81 8.89 -3.75
N ALA A 184 -8.11 9.04 -2.45
CA ALA A 184 -7.09 9.10 -1.41
C ALA A 184 -6.33 7.78 -1.31
N ALA A 185 -7.00 6.63 -1.37
CA ALA A 185 -6.36 5.31 -1.27
C ALA A 185 -5.30 5.09 -2.34
N SER A 186 -5.62 5.46 -3.58
CA SER A 186 -4.68 5.37 -4.72
C SER A 186 -3.44 6.24 -4.48
N ALA A 187 -3.65 7.51 -4.10
CA ALA A 187 -2.58 8.47 -3.87
C ALA A 187 -1.70 8.10 -2.66
N VAL A 188 -2.31 7.61 -1.58
CA VAL A 188 -1.62 7.19 -0.36
C VAL A 188 -0.78 5.95 -0.63
N LYS A 189 -1.33 4.95 -1.32
CA LYS A 189 -0.58 3.73 -1.67
C LYS A 189 0.66 4.04 -2.50
N GLU A 190 0.53 4.91 -3.51
CA GLU A 190 1.65 5.34 -4.35
C GLU A 190 2.71 6.10 -3.55
N GLN A 191 2.32 7.13 -2.80
CA GLN A 191 3.25 8.00 -2.08
C GLN A 191 3.94 7.33 -0.89
N THR A 192 3.27 6.37 -0.24
CA THR A 192 3.82 5.63 0.91
C THR A 192 4.46 4.31 0.51
N LYS A 193 4.55 4.00 -0.80
CA LYS A 193 5.00 2.69 -1.32
C LYS A 193 4.27 1.51 -0.64
N GLY A 194 2.97 1.68 -0.37
CA GLY A 194 2.12 0.67 0.27
C GLY A 194 2.39 0.46 1.76
N LYS A 195 2.88 1.47 2.48
CA LYS A 195 3.05 1.43 3.95
C LYS A 195 1.88 2.01 4.74
N VAL A 196 0.99 2.73 4.05
CA VAL A 196 -0.29 3.15 4.59
C VAL A 196 -1.39 2.70 3.66
N HIS A 197 -2.43 2.09 4.22
CA HIS A 197 -3.55 1.52 3.47
C HIS A 197 -4.88 2.14 3.89
N LEU A 198 -5.79 2.23 2.94
CA LEU A 198 -7.17 2.62 3.20
C LEU A 198 -8.08 1.40 2.98
N GLY A 199 -8.75 0.99 4.05
CA GLY A 199 -9.69 -0.11 4.06
C GLY A 199 -11.14 0.36 4.18
N ALA A 200 -12.08 -0.50 3.82
CA ALA A 200 -13.51 -0.28 4.01
C ALA A 200 -14.18 -1.55 4.55
N VAL A 201 -15.02 -1.40 5.58
CA VAL A 201 -15.82 -2.46 6.20
C VAL A 201 -17.30 -2.08 6.09
N ASP A 202 -18.10 -2.93 5.44
CA ASP A 202 -19.56 -2.81 5.53
C ASP A 202 -20.02 -3.29 6.91
N ALA A 203 -20.22 -2.34 7.81
CA ALA A 203 -20.61 -2.60 9.19
C ALA A 203 -22.06 -3.11 9.32
N THR A 204 -22.86 -3.09 8.26
CA THR A 204 -24.20 -3.68 8.24
C THR A 204 -24.16 -5.19 8.05
N VAL A 205 -23.10 -5.68 7.40
CA VAL A 205 -22.80 -7.12 7.22
C VAL A 205 -21.90 -7.61 8.35
N HIS A 206 -20.80 -6.90 8.61
CA HIS A 206 -19.76 -7.27 9.57
C HIS A 206 -20.03 -6.67 10.96
N GLN A 207 -21.15 -7.07 11.56
CA GLN A 207 -21.60 -6.55 12.86
C GLN A 207 -20.64 -6.90 14.01
N GLY A 208 -19.88 -7.98 13.89
CA GLY A 208 -18.85 -8.38 14.85
C GLY A 208 -17.75 -7.33 14.95
N LEU A 209 -17.12 -6.99 13.82
CA LEU A 209 -16.17 -5.88 13.73
C LEU A 209 -16.77 -4.53 14.20
N ALA A 210 -17.99 -4.22 13.78
CA ALA A 210 -18.66 -2.98 14.18
C ALA A 210 -18.83 -2.90 15.72
N SER A 211 -19.22 -4.01 16.36
CA SER A 211 -19.34 -4.08 17.82
C SER A 211 -17.98 -4.03 18.51
N ARG A 212 -16.99 -4.79 18.01
CA ARG A 212 -15.62 -4.85 18.56
C ARG A 212 -14.99 -3.47 18.67
N TYR A 213 -15.19 -2.63 17.66
CA TYR A 213 -14.63 -1.27 17.62
C TYR A 213 -15.64 -0.18 17.98
N GLY A 214 -16.80 -0.55 18.54
CA GLY A 214 -17.75 0.42 19.10
C GLY A 214 -18.34 1.39 18.09
N ILE A 215 -18.58 0.94 16.86
CA ILE A 215 -19.14 1.77 15.78
C ILE A 215 -20.63 2.06 16.05
N ARG A 216 -20.97 3.34 16.24
CA ARG A 216 -22.32 3.80 16.60
C ARG A 216 -23.04 4.59 15.50
N GLY A 217 -22.33 4.93 14.43
CA GLY A 217 -22.85 5.75 13.34
C GLY A 217 -21.96 5.63 12.10
N PHE A 218 -22.44 6.15 10.97
CA PHE A 218 -21.76 6.00 9.69
C PHE A 218 -21.63 7.33 8.91
N PRO A 219 -20.52 7.55 8.19
CA PRO A 219 -19.30 6.75 8.26
C PRO A 219 -18.51 7.07 9.53
N THR A 220 -17.83 6.07 10.07
CA THR A 220 -16.81 6.23 11.13
C THR A 220 -15.49 5.73 10.59
N ILE A 221 -14.43 6.54 10.71
CA ILE A 221 -13.09 6.16 10.27
C ILE A 221 -12.23 5.93 11.50
N LYS A 222 -11.51 4.81 11.53
CA LYS A 222 -10.54 4.47 12.58
C LYS A 222 -9.15 4.26 12.00
N ILE A 223 -8.15 4.59 12.79
CA ILE A 223 -6.73 4.40 12.47
C ILE A 223 -6.21 3.23 13.30
N PHE A 224 -5.50 2.31 12.65
CA PHE A 224 -4.89 1.14 13.26
C PHE A 224 -3.38 1.16 13.02
N ARG A 225 -2.62 0.95 14.10
CA ARG A 225 -1.16 0.85 14.11
C ARG A 225 -0.77 -0.38 14.92
N LYS A 226 0.32 -1.03 14.53
CA LYS A 226 0.76 -2.27 15.17
C LYS A 226 1.10 -2.03 16.64
N GLY A 227 0.43 -2.75 17.53
CA GLY A 227 0.69 -2.69 18.98
C GLY A 227 0.08 -1.47 19.69
N GLU A 228 -0.73 -0.67 19.02
CA GLU A 228 -1.44 0.47 19.60
C GLU A 228 -2.97 0.27 19.57
N GLU A 229 -3.67 0.93 20.49
CA GLU A 229 -5.14 0.95 20.48
C GLU A 229 -5.68 1.76 19.28
N PRO A 230 -6.79 1.32 18.65
CA PRO A 230 -7.37 2.03 17.51
C PRO A 230 -7.82 3.45 17.86
N GLU A 231 -7.46 4.41 17.02
CA GLU A 231 -7.75 5.84 17.21
C GLU A 231 -8.88 6.29 16.28
N ASP A 232 -9.78 7.16 16.76
CA ASP A 232 -10.80 7.77 15.90
C ASP A 232 -10.21 8.89 15.03
N TYR A 233 -10.50 8.85 13.72
CA TYR A 233 -10.12 9.92 12.81
C TYR A 233 -11.00 11.17 13.02
N GLN A 234 -10.36 12.30 13.35
CA GLN A 234 -11.03 13.59 13.60
C GLN A 234 -10.81 14.63 12.49
N GLY A 235 -10.16 14.25 11.39
CA GLY A 235 -9.86 15.17 10.28
C GLY A 235 -11.04 15.43 9.34
N GLY A 236 -10.82 16.30 8.35
CA GLY A 236 -11.78 16.55 7.28
C GLY A 236 -11.96 15.35 6.36
N ARG A 237 -13.10 15.26 5.68
CA ARG A 237 -13.44 14.09 4.83
C ARG A 237 -13.14 14.29 3.34
N SER A 238 -12.41 15.35 3.00
CA SER A 238 -11.93 15.56 1.64
C SER A 238 -10.73 14.67 1.34
N ARG A 239 -10.50 14.34 0.07
CA ARG A 239 -9.32 13.60 -0.39
C ARG A 239 -8.03 14.22 0.13
N SER A 240 -7.90 15.56 0.11
CA SER A 240 -6.70 16.25 0.59
C SER A 240 -6.46 16.06 2.08
N ASP A 241 -7.51 16.11 2.89
CA ASP A 241 -7.39 15.96 4.36
C ASP A 241 -7.02 14.51 4.73
N ILE A 242 -7.59 13.54 4.01
CA ILE A 242 -7.31 12.12 4.20
C ILE A 242 -5.86 11.82 3.80
N ILE A 243 -5.41 12.31 2.63
CA ILE A 243 -4.01 12.15 2.19
C ILE A 243 -3.06 12.80 3.20
N ALA A 244 -3.34 14.04 3.65
CA ALA A 244 -2.50 14.73 4.61
C ALA A 244 -2.35 13.93 5.91
N ARG A 245 -3.45 13.45 6.49
CA ARG A 245 -3.39 12.62 7.70
C ARG A 245 -2.65 11.30 7.46
N ALA A 246 -2.85 10.66 6.31
CA ALA A 246 -2.14 9.43 5.97
C ALA A 246 -0.61 9.66 5.86
N MET A 247 -0.16 10.80 5.33
CA MET A 247 1.26 11.15 5.28
C MET A 247 1.84 11.46 6.67
N ASP A 248 1.07 12.11 7.54
CA ASP A 248 1.47 12.33 8.93
C ASP A 248 1.66 10.98 9.64
N LEU A 249 0.68 10.09 9.49
CA LEU A 249 0.72 8.74 10.04
C LEU A 249 1.90 7.93 9.49
N PHE A 250 2.16 8.01 8.20
CA PHE A 250 3.33 7.37 7.58
C PHE A 250 4.64 7.85 8.21
N SER A 251 4.75 9.17 8.42
CA SER A 251 5.95 9.79 9.01
C SER A 251 6.11 9.47 10.50
N ASP A 252 5.00 9.37 11.23
CA ASP A 252 4.99 9.00 12.66
C ASP A 252 5.33 7.52 12.88
N ASN A 253 5.00 6.66 11.91
CA ASN A 253 5.28 5.22 11.92
C ASN A 253 6.52 4.85 11.09
N ALA A 254 7.40 5.83 10.82
CA ALA A 254 8.68 5.59 10.19
C ALA A 254 9.44 4.48 10.94
N PRO A 255 9.98 3.46 10.25
CA PRO A 255 10.84 2.47 10.90
C PRO A 255 12.06 3.17 11.52
N PRO A 256 12.69 2.54 12.52
CA PRO A 256 13.97 3.00 13.05
C PRO A 256 14.97 3.22 11.90
N PRO A 257 15.72 4.33 11.90
CA PRO A 257 16.67 4.60 10.84
C PRO A 257 17.82 3.59 10.88
N GLU A 258 18.27 3.18 9.70
CA GLU A 258 19.45 2.34 9.53
C GLU A 258 20.61 3.21 9.06
N LEU A 259 21.75 3.11 9.75
CA LEU A 259 23.02 3.73 9.35
C LEU A 259 23.90 2.64 8.72
N LEU A 260 24.04 2.69 7.39
CA LEU A 260 24.77 1.66 6.64
C LEU A 260 26.14 2.16 6.19
N GLU A 261 27.12 1.25 6.20
CA GLU A 261 28.42 1.49 5.56
C GLU A 261 28.30 1.36 4.03
N ILE A 262 28.97 2.22 3.28
CA ILE A 262 29.00 2.15 1.82
C ILE A 262 29.98 1.06 1.38
N LEU A 263 29.48 -0.18 1.31
CA LEU A 263 30.26 -1.35 0.90
C LEU A 263 30.21 -1.64 -0.60
N SER A 264 29.19 -1.13 -1.30
CA SER A 264 28.96 -1.38 -2.72
C SER A 264 28.04 -0.34 -3.35
N GLU A 265 28.03 -0.30 -4.67
CA GLU A 265 27.18 0.61 -5.45
C GLU A 265 25.68 0.39 -5.18
N ASP A 266 25.27 -0.86 -4.91
CA ASP A 266 23.88 -1.19 -4.61
C ASP A 266 23.39 -0.55 -3.30
N ILE A 267 24.25 -0.48 -2.27
CA ILE A 267 23.91 0.16 -0.99
C ILE A 267 23.70 1.66 -1.20
N LEU A 268 24.60 2.32 -1.94
CA LEU A 268 24.47 3.74 -2.25
C LEU A 268 23.18 4.00 -3.02
N LYS A 269 22.92 3.25 -4.10
CA LYS A 269 21.75 3.46 -4.97
C LYS A 269 20.44 3.23 -4.21
N LYS A 270 20.27 2.08 -3.57
CA LYS A 270 19.04 1.75 -2.83
C LYS A 270 18.76 2.81 -1.78
N THR A 271 19.75 3.15 -0.95
CA THR A 271 19.57 4.13 0.12
C THR A 271 19.36 5.55 -0.43
N CYS A 272 20.08 6.00 -1.46
CA CYS A 272 19.94 7.38 -1.91
C CYS A 272 18.80 7.63 -2.91
N GLU A 273 18.31 6.60 -3.62
CA GLU A 273 17.19 6.73 -4.57
C GLU A 273 15.83 6.51 -3.91
N ASP A 274 15.75 5.69 -2.85
CA ASP A 274 14.48 5.40 -2.18
C ASP A 274 13.95 6.59 -1.37
N TYR A 275 14.83 7.51 -0.97
CA TYR A 275 14.54 8.63 -0.08
C TYR A 275 14.63 9.99 -0.79
N GLN A 276 14.12 11.05 -0.14
CA GLN A 276 14.22 12.41 -0.69
C GLN A 276 15.63 12.99 -0.54
N LEU A 277 16.28 12.68 0.58
CA LEU A 277 17.65 13.07 0.88
C LEU A 277 18.40 11.86 1.43
N CYS A 278 19.68 11.82 1.12
CA CYS A 278 20.63 10.82 1.55
C CYS A 278 21.78 11.54 2.25
N VAL A 279 21.92 11.37 3.56
CA VAL A 279 22.99 11.96 4.37
C VAL A 279 24.15 10.99 4.38
N ILE A 280 25.32 11.44 3.92
CA ILE A 280 26.54 10.65 3.83
C ILE A 280 27.61 11.32 4.69
N ALA A 281 28.20 10.56 5.62
CA ALA A 281 29.40 10.98 6.33
C ALA A 281 30.64 10.27 5.77
N VAL A 282 31.72 11.00 5.64
CA VAL A 282 33.06 10.46 5.38
C VAL A 282 33.85 10.62 6.67
N LEU A 283 34.12 9.51 7.34
CA LEU A 283 34.76 9.48 8.66
C LEU A 283 36.28 9.33 8.51
N PRO A 284 37.09 9.83 9.47
CA PRO A 284 38.53 9.61 9.44
C PRO A 284 38.90 8.13 9.35
N HIS A 285 40.11 7.87 8.85
CA HIS A 285 40.64 6.52 8.77
C HIS A 285 40.71 5.88 10.16
N ILE A 286 40.54 4.56 10.24
CA ILE A 286 40.47 3.87 11.52
C ILE A 286 41.76 4.05 12.35
N LEU A 287 42.91 4.15 11.69
CA LEU A 287 44.21 4.39 12.33
C LEU A 287 44.32 5.75 13.02
N ASP A 288 43.54 6.75 12.60
CA ASP A 288 43.59 8.10 13.17
C ASP A 288 42.75 8.23 14.46
N THR A 289 41.68 7.43 14.55
CA THR A 289 40.62 7.63 15.56
C THR A 289 40.38 6.42 16.46
N GLY A 290 40.82 5.24 16.02
CA GLY A 290 40.45 3.96 16.61
C GLY A 290 38.94 3.68 16.54
N ALA A 291 38.57 2.49 17.00
CA ALA A 291 37.19 2.02 17.09
C ALA A 291 36.35 2.92 17.99
N ALA A 292 36.93 3.42 19.09
CA ALA A 292 36.24 4.31 20.02
C ALA A 292 35.86 5.65 19.34
N GLY A 293 36.78 6.27 18.60
CA GLY A 293 36.51 7.51 17.88
C GLY A 293 35.48 7.33 16.77
N ARG A 294 35.62 6.27 15.96
CA ARG A 294 34.64 5.90 14.92
C ARG A 294 33.24 5.68 15.51
N ASN A 295 33.13 4.88 16.56
CA ASN A 295 31.85 4.62 17.22
C ASN A 295 31.21 5.90 17.77
N GLY A 296 32.01 6.85 18.27
CA GLY A 296 31.51 8.16 18.69
C GLY A 296 30.86 8.95 17.55
N TYR A 297 31.47 8.96 16.36
CA TYR A 297 30.86 9.60 15.18
C TYR A 297 29.57 8.89 14.74
N LEU A 298 29.58 7.55 14.72
CA LEU A 298 28.40 6.75 14.36
C LEU A 298 27.25 6.98 15.36
N GLU A 299 27.54 7.13 16.65
CA GLU A 299 26.53 7.45 17.68
C GLU A 299 25.88 8.82 17.42
N VAL A 300 26.68 9.84 17.12
CA VAL A 300 26.18 11.18 16.77
C VAL A 300 25.28 11.10 15.52
N MET A 301 25.70 10.35 14.49
CA MET A 301 24.89 10.15 13.30
C MET A 301 23.58 9.44 13.62
N MET A 302 23.60 8.37 14.41
CA MET A 302 22.39 7.64 14.82
C MET A 302 21.42 8.51 15.62
N LYS A 303 21.93 9.34 16.55
CA LYS A 303 21.10 10.31 17.28
C LYS A 303 20.41 11.30 16.34
N MET A 304 21.14 11.80 15.33
CA MET A 304 20.56 12.70 14.32
C MET A 304 19.57 11.96 13.43
N ALA A 305 19.85 10.73 13.05
CA ALA A 305 18.94 9.89 12.28
C ALA A 305 17.61 9.69 13.02
N GLU A 306 17.66 9.35 14.31
CA GLU A 306 16.46 9.16 15.14
C GLU A 306 15.68 10.48 15.29
N LYS A 307 16.39 11.60 15.54
CA LYS A 307 15.78 12.93 15.65
C LYS A 307 15.05 13.34 14.38
N TYR A 308 15.54 12.93 13.21
CA TYR A 308 14.97 13.24 11.90
C TYR A 308 14.20 12.09 11.25
N LYS A 309 13.87 11.01 11.98
CA LYS A 309 13.23 9.81 11.41
C LYS A 309 11.98 10.09 10.59
N LYS A 310 11.16 11.06 11.02
CA LYS A 310 9.94 11.49 10.31
C LYS A 310 10.20 12.04 8.92
N LYS A 311 11.44 12.44 8.62
CA LYS A 311 11.85 12.93 7.29
C LYS A 311 12.20 11.81 6.33
N MET A 312 12.33 10.56 6.81
CA MET A 312 12.63 9.38 5.99
C MET A 312 13.85 9.63 5.09
N TRP A 313 14.95 10.08 5.68
CA TRP A 313 16.21 10.27 4.96
C TRP A 313 17.06 9.01 5.03
N GLY A 314 17.81 8.74 3.97
CA GLY A 314 18.83 7.69 3.98
C GLY A 314 20.06 8.14 4.75
N TRP A 315 20.70 7.22 5.47
CA TRP A 315 21.90 7.50 6.26
C TRP A 315 23.00 6.52 5.90
N LEU A 316 24.12 7.06 5.43
CA LEU A 316 25.27 6.30 5.00
C LEU A 316 26.54 6.86 5.62
N TRP A 317 27.54 6.01 5.78
CA TRP A 317 28.89 6.43 6.10
C TRP A 317 29.92 5.63 5.32
N THR A 318 31.11 6.20 5.17
CA THR A 318 32.28 5.53 4.61
C THR A 318 33.53 6.00 5.33
N GLU A 319 34.56 5.16 5.35
CA GLU A 319 35.90 5.59 5.73
C GLU A 319 36.48 6.51 4.64
N ALA A 320 37.25 7.51 5.07
CA ALA A 320 38.02 8.39 4.21
C ALA A 320 39.02 7.60 3.36
N GLY A 321 39.02 7.86 2.05
CA GLY A 321 39.89 7.18 1.09
C GLY A 321 39.31 5.87 0.54
N ALA A 322 38.30 5.28 1.18
CA ALA A 322 37.66 4.05 0.68
C ALA A 322 36.86 4.32 -0.61
N GLN A 323 36.24 5.50 -0.71
CA GLN A 323 35.34 5.88 -1.81
C GLN A 323 35.78 7.18 -2.48
N MET A 324 36.99 7.17 -3.05
CA MET A 324 37.64 8.37 -3.62
C MET A 324 36.79 9.08 -4.70
N ASP A 325 36.13 8.33 -5.59
CA ASP A 325 35.27 8.91 -6.64
C ASP A 325 34.05 9.63 -6.05
N LEU A 326 33.49 9.11 -4.96
CA LEU A 326 32.40 9.73 -4.21
C LEU A 326 32.87 11.01 -3.53
N GLU A 327 34.00 10.94 -2.84
CA GLU A 327 34.60 12.09 -2.18
C GLU A 327 34.90 13.22 -3.16
N ALA A 328 35.56 12.90 -4.29
CA ALA A 328 35.84 13.86 -5.35
C ALA A 328 34.56 14.47 -5.94
N SER A 329 33.52 13.66 -6.19
CA SER A 329 32.24 14.12 -6.75
C SER A 329 31.45 15.02 -5.81
N LEU A 330 31.70 14.93 -4.51
CA LEU A 330 31.13 15.78 -3.46
C LEU A 330 32.07 16.92 -3.06
N GLY A 331 33.27 17.01 -3.63
CA GLY A 331 34.28 18.00 -3.23
C GLY A 331 34.77 17.81 -1.78
N ILE A 332 34.73 16.57 -1.28
CA ILE A 332 35.25 16.16 0.03
C ILE A 332 36.72 15.74 -0.11
N GLY A 333 37.52 15.95 0.94
CA GLY A 333 38.95 15.61 1.00
C GLY A 333 39.88 16.82 1.13
N GLY A 334 39.42 18.02 0.74
CA GLY A 334 40.22 19.25 0.85
C GLY A 334 40.24 19.91 2.24
N PHE A 335 39.19 19.69 3.05
CA PHE A 335 39.00 20.35 4.36
C PHE A 335 39.22 19.42 5.56
N GLY A 336 39.65 18.18 5.32
CA GLY A 336 39.83 17.15 6.35
C GLY A 336 38.55 16.38 6.69
N TYR A 337 38.70 15.42 7.60
CA TYR A 337 37.65 14.52 8.07
C TYR A 337 37.42 14.72 9.57
N PRO A 338 36.21 14.46 10.10
CA PRO A 338 35.02 13.97 9.39
C PRO A 338 34.36 15.03 8.52
N ALA A 339 33.77 14.59 7.40
CA ALA A 339 33.00 15.43 6.48
C ALA A 339 31.58 14.86 6.30
N MET A 340 30.62 15.70 5.92
CA MET A 340 29.25 15.27 5.68
C MET A 340 28.64 15.99 4.47
N ALA A 341 27.92 15.24 3.65
CA ALA A 341 27.10 15.74 2.57
C ALA A 341 25.66 15.24 2.69
N ALA A 342 24.69 16.05 2.26
CA ALA A 342 23.33 15.60 2.01
C ALA A 342 23.04 15.67 0.52
N ILE A 343 22.71 14.52 -0.08
CA ILE A 343 22.50 14.36 -1.52
C ILE A 343 21.01 14.19 -1.81
N ASN A 344 20.54 14.85 -2.86
CA ASN A 344 19.28 14.56 -3.52
C ASN A 344 19.58 13.87 -4.85
N ALA A 345 19.50 12.54 -4.91
CA ALA A 345 19.84 11.75 -6.09
C ALA A 345 18.96 12.10 -7.30
N ARG A 346 17.67 12.38 -7.08
CA ARG A 346 16.74 12.76 -8.17
C ARG A 346 17.09 14.08 -8.84
N LYS A 347 17.59 15.06 -8.08
CA LYS A 347 17.99 16.37 -8.60
C LYS A 347 19.49 16.45 -8.91
N MET A 348 20.26 15.41 -8.60
CA MET A 348 21.72 15.38 -8.66
C MET A 348 22.37 16.60 -7.99
N LYS A 349 21.83 17.00 -6.84
CA LYS A 349 22.34 18.11 -6.02
C LYS A 349 22.77 17.63 -4.65
N PHE A 350 23.79 18.27 -4.09
CA PHE A 350 24.22 18.03 -2.72
C PHE A 350 24.48 19.34 -1.98
N ALA A 351 24.47 19.26 -0.66
CA ALA A 351 24.93 20.31 0.24
C ALA A 351 25.99 19.73 1.19
N LEU A 352 27.00 20.52 1.51
CA LEU A 352 28.05 20.13 2.47
C LEU A 352 27.77 20.74 3.84
N LEU A 353 28.03 19.96 4.88
CA LEU A 353 28.13 20.47 6.23
C LEU A 353 29.33 21.42 6.31
N ARG A 354 29.07 22.69 6.64
CA ARG A 354 30.11 23.71 6.86
C ARG A 354 30.41 23.96 8.35
N GLY A 355 29.54 23.47 9.23
CA GLY A 355 29.69 23.57 10.67
C GLY A 355 30.54 22.42 11.24
N SER A 356 30.58 22.32 12.56
CA SER A 356 31.25 21.21 13.23
C SER A 356 30.50 19.89 13.04
N PHE A 357 31.24 18.78 12.98
CA PHE A 357 30.67 17.43 13.04
C PHE A 357 30.30 17.10 14.49
N SER A 358 29.20 17.68 14.95
CA SER A 358 28.64 17.54 16.30
C SER A 358 27.12 17.48 16.23
N GLU A 359 26.45 17.05 17.31
CA GLU A 359 24.98 17.05 17.37
C GLU A 359 24.39 18.42 17.02
N THR A 360 24.98 19.51 17.52
CA THR A 360 24.53 20.87 17.23
C THR A 360 24.77 21.26 15.77
N GLY A 361 25.99 21.08 15.26
CA GLY A 361 26.35 21.49 13.90
C GLY A 361 25.61 20.70 12.83
N ILE A 362 25.45 19.38 13.02
CA ILE A 362 24.67 18.53 12.13
C ILE A 362 23.18 18.88 12.23
N HIS A 363 22.65 19.13 13.43
CA HIS A 363 21.25 19.55 13.60
C HIS A 363 20.95 20.85 12.85
N GLU A 364 21.80 21.88 12.97
CA GLU A 364 21.60 23.15 12.27
C GLU A 364 21.60 22.96 10.75
N PHE A 365 22.59 22.21 10.24
CA PHE A 365 22.70 21.87 8.83
C PHE A 365 21.45 21.15 8.30
N LEU A 366 21.04 20.07 8.96
CA LEU A 366 19.88 19.27 8.57
C LEU A 366 18.56 20.04 8.70
N ARG A 367 18.43 20.88 9.74
CA ARG A 367 17.27 21.75 9.92
C ARG A 367 17.14 22.72 8.75
N ASP A 368 18.23 23.36 8.34
CA ASP A 368 18.22 24.31 7.23
C ASP A 368 17.84 23.62 5.91
N LEU A 369 18.37 22.42 5.65
CA LEU A 369 17.98 21.60 4.50
C LEU A 369 16.50 21.22 4.52
N SER A 370 15.95 20.92 5.70
CA SER A 370 14.54 20.52 5.84
C SER A 370 13.55 21.61 5.43
N VAL A 371 13.98 22.88 5.45
CA VAL A 371 13.20 24.05 5.01
C VAL A 371 13.71 24.63 3.68
N GLY A 372 14.58 23.90 2.97
CA GLY A 372 15.10 24.30 1.66
C GLY A 372 16.10 25.46 1.69
N ARG A 373 16.75 25.71 2.83
CA ARG A 373 17.84 26.68 2.98
C ARG A 373 19.18 25.98 2.82
N GLY A 374 20.19 26.73 2.37
CA GLY A 374 21.55 26.24 2.20
C GLY A 374 22.05 26.34 0.76
N SER A 375 23.37 26.45 0.62
CA SER A 375 24.03 26.41 -0.68
C SER A 375 24.08 24.96 -1.17
N THR A 376 23.71 24.75 -2.44
CA THR A 376 23.79 23.42 -3.08
C THR A 376 24.74 23.46 -4.28
N ALA A 377 25.42 22.35 -4.52
CA ALA A 377 26.26 22.11 -5.68
C ALA A 377 25.73 20.89 -6.46
N THR A 378 26.18 20.72 -7.70
CA THR A 378 25.81 19.59 -8.55
C THR A 378 26.77 18.44 -8.31
N VAL A 379 26.25 17.23 -8.11
CA VAL A 379 27.06 16.01 -7.98
C VAL A 379 27.80 15.76 -9.31
N GLY A 380 29.10 15.44 -9.24
CA GLY A 380 30.00 15.31 -10.38
C GLY A 380 29.38 14.73 -11.66
N GLY A 381 29.40 15.49 -12.75
CA GLY A 381 28.93 15.04 -14.07
C GLY A 381 27.41 14.77 -14.20
N GLY A 382 26.61 15.02 -13.15
CA GLY A 382 25.17 14.78 -13.17
C GLY A 382 24.75 13.32 -13.00
N ALA A 383 25.64 12.46 -12.51
CA ALA A 383 25.35 11.05 -12.19
C ALA A 383 25.91 10.69 -10.80
N LEU A 384 25.39 9.61 -10.19
CA LEU A 384 25.98 9.08 -8.97
C LEU A 384 27.39 8.54 -9.29
N PRO A 385 28.38 8.78 -8.41
CA PRO A 385 29.74 8.35 -8.63
C PRO A 385 29.87 6.82 -8.52
N LYS A 386 30.95 6.30 -9.11
CA LYS A 386 31.32 4.89 -8.96
C LYS A 386 31.71 4.62 -7.50
N ILE A 387 31.34 3.44 -7.00
CA ILE A 387 31.62 2.98 -5.64
C ILE A 387 32.50 1.73 -5.72
N ASN A 388 33.57 1.72 -4.94
CA ASN A 388 34.43 0.57 -4.75
C ASN A 388 33.75 -0.46 -3.84
N THR A 389 33.97 -1.73 -4.14
CA THR A 389 33.57 -2.80 -3.20
C THR A 389 34.62 -2.88 -2.10
N VAL A 390 34.19 -2.74 -0.85
CA VAL A 390 35.06 -2.77 0.33
C VAL A 390 34.56 -3.80 1.33
N GLU A 391 35.47 -4.36 2.13
CA GLU A 391 35.09 -5.26 3.22
C GLU A 391 34.44 -4.46 4.35
N PRO A 392 33.41 -5.01 5.02
CA PRO A 392 32.79 -4.35 6.17
C PRO A 392 33.80 -4.14 7.29
N TRP A 393 33.72 -2.99 7.96
CA TRP A 393 34.52 -2.78 9.15
C TRP A 393 34.20 -3.82 10.22
N ASP A 394 35.25 -4.45 10.78
CA ASP A 394 35.13 -5.56 11.74
C ASP A 394 34.79 -5.11 13.18
N GLY A 395 34.67 -3.80 13.39
CA GLY A 395 34.37 -3.18 14.68
C GLY A 395 35.59 -2.98 15.59
N LYS A 396 36.81 -3.23 15.10
CA LYS A 396 38.05 -3.13 15.89
C LYS A 396 38.94 -1.98 15.44
N ASP A 397 39.98 -1.72 16.24
CA ASP A 397 41.04 -0.79 15.88
C ASP A 397 41.79 -1.30 14.64
N GLY A 398 42.30 -0.37 13.84
CA GLY A 398 43.16 -0.72 12.71
C GLY A 398 44.52 -1.19 13.20
N GLU A 399 45.04 -2.23 12.56
CA GLU A 399 46.42 -2.66 12.75
C GLU A 399 47.29 -2.02 11.67
N LEU A 400 48.42 -1.44 12.06
CA LEU A 400 49.42 -1.01 11.08
C LEU A 400 49.95 -2.26 10.36
N PRO A 401 50.19 -2.20 9.04
CA PRO A 401 50.92 -3.24 8.36
C PRO A 401 52.21 -3.50 9.14
N VAL A 402 52.51 -4.77 9.42
CA VAL A 402 53.83 -5.13 9.94
C VAL A 402 54.81 -4.72 8.85
N GLU A 403 55.61 -3.69 9.10
CA GLU A 403 56.73 -3.38 8.22
C GLU A 403 57.65 -4.60 8.28
N ASP A 404 57.72 -5.36 7.19
CA ASP A 404 58.82 -6.30 7.00
C ASP A 404 60.09 -5.46 7.16
N GLU A 405 60.90 -5.76 8.19
CA GLU A 405 62.19 -5.12 8.37
C GLU A 405 62.92 -5.24 7.03
N TYR A 406 63.03 -4.13 6.30
CA TYR A 406 63.83 -4.08 5.09
C TYR A 406 65.24 -4.45 5.53
N ASP A 407 65.69 -5.64 5.16
CA ASP A 407 67.05 -6.10 5.41
C ASP A 407 67.99 -5.23 4.59
N LEU A 408 68.50 -4.17 5.22
CA LEU A 408 69.44 -3.24 4.62
C LEU A 408 70.83 -3.86 4.43
N SER A 409 71.02 -5.16 4.68
CA SER A 409 72.30 -5.84 4.41
C SER A 409 72.61 -6.02 2.92
N ASP A 410 71.63 -5.84 2.03
CA ASP A 410 71.80 -5.83 0.57
C ASP A 410 72.05 -4.43 -0.02
N VAL A 411 72.14 -3.38 0.82
CA VAL A 411 72.54 -2.03 0.37
C VAL A 411 74.06 -1.92 0.44
N ASP A 412 74.72 -2.38 -0.62
CA ASP A 412 76.12 -2.04 -0.88
C ASP A 412 76.19 -0.52 -1.11
N LEU A 413 76.63 0.21 -0.08
CA LEU A 413 77.09 1.58 -0.22
C LEU A 413 78.43 1.50 -0.96
N ASP A 414 78.41 1.69 -2.28
CA ASP A 414 79.63 1.88 -3.07
C ASP A 414 80.38 3.10 -2.50
N ASP A 415 81.39 2.82 -1.68
CA ASP A 415 82.44 3.74 -1.23
C ASP A 415 83.29 4.15 -2.45
N ASP A 416 82.74 4.94 -3.36
CA ASP A 416 83.51 5.68 -4.38
C ASP A 416 83.86 7.08 -3.83
N PHE A 417 84.59 7.08 -2.72
CA PHE A 417 85.45 8.20 -2.34
C PHE A 417 86.91 7.83 -2.63
N GLU A 418 87.53 8.70 -3.43
CA GLU A 418 88.99 8.82 -3.67
C GLU A 418 89.64 7.85 -4.68
N ARG A 419 89.73 8.31 -5.94
CA ARG A 419 91.02 8.69 -6.55
C ARG A 419 90.82 9.19 -7.99
N ASP A 420 91.16 10.45 -8.21
CA ASP A 420 92.08 10.82 -9.29
C ASP A 420 92.61 12.24 -9.01
N GLU A 421 93.78 12.28 -8.37
CA GLU A 421 94.72 13.41 -8.48
C GLU A 421 95.31 13.38 -9.90
N LEU A 422 95.26 14.52 -10.61
CA LEU A 422 96.43 15.19 -11.22
C LEU A 422 96.06 16.55 -11.81
#